data_AF-H1G6U6-F1
#
_entry.id   AF-H1G6U6-F1
#
_cell.length_a   1.000
_cell.length_b   1.000
_cell.length_c   1.000
_cell.angle_alpha   90.00
_cell.angle_beta   90.00
_cell.angle_gamma   90.00
#
_symmetry.space_group_name_H-M   'P 1'
#
loop_
_entity.id
_entity.type
_entity.pdbx_description
1 polymer ?
#
loop_
_entity_poly.entity_id
_entity_poly.type
_entity_poly.pdbx_seq_one_letter_code
_entity_poly.pdbx_strand_id
1 'polypeptide(L)'
;MKRGLTVLACAIAIAIAGTAWGHGNGEGSVPLDEIRQVMREHALHPPAESVLEGLSAANFERELRALDPHARYFPAGTWRSPMLSRDAWVGIGADLVFQQDGVMLLPYQGGGAALAGVVEGMRLLEVDGLSVTGVAPAELLRLLRGTEGSTVTLTLLPPGLNAAPVRLTMVRERFRPLDVELVDASGQRIVRVRDFVGGLTRPALLATLDFVLAASPPSAEGAAPLILDLRDSGGGDLYEALDMAALFLPAGAVLGSMQGPDGRSTVFHAPPGGKVDFPMVLWV
;
A
#
# COMPACT_ATOMS: atom_id res chain seq x y z
N MET A 1 -28.17 -14.73 11.94
CA MET A 1 -27.86 -13.44 12.59
C MET A 1 -26.84 -12.71 11.74
N LYS A 2 -27.28 -11.68 10.99
CA LYS A 2 -26.43 -10.91 10.07
C LYS A 2 -25.48 -10.05 10.91
N ARG A 3 -24.17 -10.36 10.90
CA ARG A 3 -23.15 -9.46 11.46
C ARG A 3 -22.82 -8.44 10.37
N GLY A 4 -23.08 -7.17 10.69
CA GLY A 4 -22.91 -6.04 9.79
C GLY A 4 -21.46 -5.93 9.33
N LEU A 5 -21.31 -5.66 8.04
CA LEU A 5 -20.06 -5.35 7.38
C LEU A 5 -19.52 -4.03 7.96
N THR A 6 -18.38 -4.08 8.62
CA THR A 6 -17.66 -2.92 9.11
C THR A 6 -17.21 -2.09 7.91
N VAL A 7 -17.67 -0.83 7.84
CA VAL A 7 -17.24 0.14 6.84
C VAL A 7 -15.75 0.42 7.04
N LEU A 8 -14.93 0.04 6.06
CA LEU A 8 -13.52 0.43 6.00
C LEU A 8 -13.48 1.88 5.51
N ALA A 9 -13.22 2.81 6.43
CA ALA A 9 -12.99 4.21 6.09
C ALA A 9 -11.59 4.34 5.44
N CYS A 10 -11.55 4.46 4.11
CA CYS A 10 -10.34 4.89 3.41
C CYS A 10 -10.08 6.35 3.76
N ALA A 11 -9.06 6.61 4.58
CA ALA A 11 -8.54 7.95 4.82
C ALA A 11 -7.76 8.41 3.58
N ILE A 12 -8.42 9.16 2.70
CA ILE A 12 -7.75 9.86 1.61
C ILE A 12 -6.96 11.02 2.22
N ALA A 13 -5.64 11.01 2.05
CA ALA A 13 -4.79 12.14 2.42
C ALA A 13 -5.04 13.30 1.43
N ILE A 14 -5.91 14.24 1.79
CA ILE A 14 -6.07 15.49 1.05
C ILE A 14 -4.91 16.41 1.46
N ALA A 15 -3.96 16.62 0.55
CA ALA A 15 -2.94 17.64 0.70
C ALA A 15 -3.53 19.01 0.33
N ILE A 16 -3.95 19.79 1.33
CA ILE A 16 -4.37 21.18 1.12
C ILE A 16 -3.09 22.03 1.10
N ALA A 17 -2.62 22.37 -0.09
CA ALA A 17 -1.54 23.34 -0.26
C ALA A 17 -2.10 24.75 -0.03
N GLY A 18 -1.94 25.27 1.19
CA GLY A 18 -2.24 26.67 1.47
C GLY A 18 -1.34 27.59 0.64
N THR A 19 -1.93 28.47 -0.16
CA THR A 19 -1.20 29.59 -0.75
C THR A 19 -0.81 30.54 0.37
N ALA A 20 0.48 30.58 0.71
CA ALA A 20 1.01 31.53 1.68
C ALA A 20 0.79 32.97 1.18
N TRP A 21 -0.24 33.63 1.67
CA TRP A 21 -0.33 35.08 1.60
C TRP A 21 0.55 35.63 2.70
N GLY A 22 1.70 36.18 2.30
CA GLY A 22 2.73 36.64 3.22
C GLY A 22 2.22 37.72 4.15
N HIS A 23 2.02 37.37 5.42
CA HIS A 23 2.16 38.27 6.54
C HIS A 23 3.28 37.75 7.44
N GLY A 24 4.32 38.57 7.59
CA GLY A 24 5.59 38.18 8.17
C GLY A 24 5.46 37.73 9.62
N ASN A 25 5.67 36.43 9.84
CA ASN A 25 6.17 35.88 11.09
C ASN A 25 7.25 34.85 10.72
N GLY A 26 8.35 34.86 11.47
CA GLY A 26 9.67 34.35 11.05
C GLY A 26 9.69 32.96 10.44
N GLU A 27 10.62 32.79 9.49
CA GLU A 27 11.01 31.49 8.92
C GLU A 27 11.20 30.46 10.05
N GLY A 28 10.30 29.48 10.14
CA GLY A 28 10.44 28.31 11.02
C GLY A 28 9.39 28.11 12.12
N SER A 29 8.42 29.02 12.30
CA SER A 29 7.32 28.80 13.28
C SER A 29 6.11 28.07 12.65
N VAL A 30 5.38 27.28 13.44
CA VAL A 30 4.17 26.57 12.99
C VAL A 30 3.06 27.61 12.72
N PRO A 31 2.46 27.64 11.52
CA PRO A 31 1.39 28.58 11.14
C PRO A 31 0.05 28.18 11.75
N LEU A 32 -0.08 28.35 13.08
CA LEU A 32 -1.23 27.85 13.85
C LEU A 32 -2.56 28.46 13.39
N ASP A 33 -2.57 29.73 13.01
CA ASP A 33 -3.82 30.40 12.60
C ASP A 33 -4.32 29.89 11.25
N GLU A 34 -3.43 29.70 10.28
CA GLU A 34 -3.77 29.08 9.00
C GLU A 34 -4.22 27.63 9.19
N ILE A 35 -3.55 26.86 10.06
CA ILE A 35 -3.94 25.48 10.36
C ILE A 35 -5.33 25.44 10.99
N ARG A 36 -5.62 26.30 11.96
CA ARG A 36 -6.95 26.41 12.58
C ARG A 36 -8.00 26.74 11.52
N GLN A 37 -7.71 27.68 10.63
CA GLN A 37 -8.62 28.02 9.53
C GLN A 37 -8.89 26.83 8.61
N VAL A 38 -7.85 26.12 8.17
CA VAL A 38 -7.99 24.91 7.33
C VAL A 38 -8.85 23.86 8.04
N MET A 39 -8.64 23.63 9.33
CA MET A 39 -9.45 22.69 10.10
C MET A 39 -10.91 23.11 10.23
N ARG A 40 -11.21 24.42 10.33
CA ARG A 40 -12.59 24.92 10.35
C ARG A 40 -13.29 24.71 9.02
N GLU A 41 -12.60 25.00 7.91
CA GLU A 41 -13.21 25.09 6.59
C GLU A 41 -13.23 23.73 5.85
N HIS A 42 -12.28 22.86 6.14
CA HIS A 42 -12.03 21.67 5.31
C HIS A 42 -12.06 20.34 6.06
N ALA A 43 -12.11 20.32 7.40
CA ALA A 43 -12.29 19.07 8.13
C ALA A 43 -13.71 18.51 7.92
N LEU A 44 -13.83 17.20 7.72
CA LEU A 44 -15.14 16.53 7.63
C LEU A 44 -15.99 16.76 8.90
N HIS A 45 -15.32 16.74 10.05
CA HIS A 45 -15.90 17.06 11.35
C HIS A 45 -15.02 18.12 12.03
N PRO A 46 -15.31 19.41 11.83
CA PRO A 46 -14.54 20.49 12.44
C PRO A 46 -14.49 20.35 13.97
N PRO A 47 -13.30 20.41 14.60
CA PRO A 47 -13.20 20.42 16.05
C PRO A 47 -13.87 21.64 16.68
N ALA A 48 -14.26 21.54 17.95
CA ALA A 48 -14.76 22.69 18.70
C ALA A 48 -13.71 23.81 18.77
N GLU A 49 -14.15 25.09 18.77
CA GLU A 49 -13.22 26.22 18.74
C GLU A 49 -12.26 26.22 19.93
N SER A 50 -12.71 25.81 21.13
CA SER A 50 -11.85 25.67 22.31
C SER A 50 -10.70 24.68 22.12
N VAL A 51 -10.89 23.67 21.28
CA VAL A 51 -9.87 22.68 20.94
C VAL A 51 -8.88 23.27 19.92
N LEU A 52 -9.38 24.01 18.93
CA LEU A 52 -8.55 24.70 17.93
C LEU A 52 -7.70 25.81 18.56
N GLU A 53 -8.28 26.62 19.44
CA GLU A 53 -7.59 27.65 20.23
C GLU A 53 -6.50 27.04 21.13
N GLY A 54 -6.76 25.84 21.65
CA GLY A 54 -5.82 25.08 22.48
C GLY A 54 -4.58 24.56 21.73
N LEU A 55 -4.57 24.56 20.39
CA LEU A 55 -3.40 24.13 19.62
C LEU A 55 -2.19 25.02 19.91
N SER A 56 -1.06 24.39 20.24
CA SER A 56 0.17 25.06 20.65
C SER A 56 1.36 24.59 19.81
N ALA A 57 2.27 25.51 19.45
CA ALA A 57 3.45 25.15 18.65
C ALA A 57 4.36 24.13 19.36
N ALA A 58 4.37 24.13 20.70
CA ALA A 58 5.20 23.23 21.51
C ALA A 58 4.75 21.75 21.43
N ASN A 59 3.44 21.50 21.29
CA ASN A 59 2.86 20.15 21.28
C ASN A 59 2.07 19.85 20.00
N PHE A 60 2.20 20.69 18.99
CA PHE A 60 1.35 20.72 17.81
C PHE A 60 1.17 19.35 17.15
N GLU A 61 2.27 18.63 16.91
CA GLU A 61 2.25 17.30 16.29
C GLU A 61 1.43 16.26 17.09
N ARG A 62 1.47 16.34 18.42
CA ARG A 62 0.72 15.44 19.31
C ARG A 62 -0.76 15.81 19.30
N GLU A 63 -1.05 17.10 19.42
CA GLU A 63 -2.41 17.64 19.44
C GLU A 63 -3.10 17.40 18.08
N LEU A 64 -2.41 17.64 16.97
CA LEU A 64 -2.89 17.38 15.62
C LEU A 64 -3.25 15.89 15.42
N ARG A 65 -2.38 14.96 15.85
CA ARG A 65 -2.67 13.51 15.81
C ARG A 65 -3.84 13.09 16.69
N ALA A 66 -4.11 13.82 17.77
CA ALA A 66 -5.26 13.57 18.63
C ALA A 66 -6.57 14.04 17.98
N LEU A 67 -6.52 15.06 17.11
CA LEU A 67 -7.67 15.49 16.31
C LEU A 67 -7.94 14.54 15.16
N ASP A 68 -6.90 14.18 14.43
CA ASP A 68 -6.97 13.24 13.30
C ASP A 68 -5.67 12.42 13.23
N PRO A 69 -5.72 11.09 13.41
CA PRO A 69 -4.54 10.23 13.39
C PRO A 69 -3.82 10.21 12.02
N HIS A 70 -4.48 10.66 10.95
CA HIS A 70 -3.93 10.77 9.60
C HIS A 70 -3.42 12.18 9.27
N ALA A 71 -3.79 13.21 10.03
CA ALA A 71 -3.32 14.57 9.80
C ALA A 71 -1.80 14.68 10.07
N ARG A 72 -1.10 15.36 9.17
CA ARG A 72 0.35 15.61 9.24
C ARG A 72 0.64 17.04 8.82
N TYR A 73 1.60 17.67 9.48
CA TYR A 73 2.13 18.95 9.05
C TYR A 73 3.53 18.77 8.49
N PHE A 74 3.77 19.41 7.35
CA PHE A 74 5.07 19.42 6.70
C PHE A 74 5.62 20.84 6.70
N PRO A 75 6.61 21.14 7.56
CA PRO A 75 7.27 22.44 7.52
C PRO A 75 7.82 22.76 6.13
N ALA A 76 7.90 24.05 5.80
CA ALA A 76 8.46 24.51 4.54
C ALA A 76 9.84 23.89 4.27
N GLY A 77 10.05 23.37 3.06
CA GLY A 77 11.31 22.72 2.66
C GLY A 77 11.53 21.30 3.18
N THR A 78 10.65 20.76 4.03
CA THR A 78 10.76 19.39 4.56
C THR A 78 9.96 18.37 3.76
N TRP A 79 8.97 18.80 2.98
CA TRP A 79 8.24 17.91 2.09
C TRP A 79 9.18 17.37 1.01
N ARG A 80 9.57 16.11 1.18
CA ARG A 80 10.12 15.27 0.12
C ARG A 80 9.07 14.21 -0.15
N SER A 81 8.47 14.22 -1.33
CA SER A 81 7.63 13.10 -1.73
C SER A 81 8.48 11.82 -1.64
N PRO A 82 8.12 10.86 -0.76
CA PRO A 82 8.86 9.60 -0.66
C PRO A 82 8.90 8.89 -2.02
N MET A 83 7.82 9.03 -2.79
CA MET A 83 7.67 8.49 -4.15
C MET A 83 8.62 9.12 -5.17
N LEU A 84 9.09 10.36 -4.96
CA LEU A 84 10.03 11.06 -5.86
C LEU A 84 11.50 10.79 -5.54
N SER A 85 11.82 10.10 -4.44
CA SER A 85 13.21 9.72 -4.18
C SER A 85 13.61 8.59 -5.13
N ARG A 86 14.40 8.93 -6.15
CA ARG A 86 14.85 7.96 -7.17
C ARG A 86 15.46 6.73 -6.51
N ASP A 87 16.20 6.89 -5.42
CA ASP A 87 16.93 5.79 -4.78
C ASP A 87 16.10 4.96 -3.80
N ALA A 88 14.84 5.32 -3.50
CA ALA A 88 14.01 4.54 -2.56
C ALA A 88 13.67 3.13 -3.05
N TRP A 89 13.76 2.90 -4.36
CA TRP A 89 13.36 1.65 -5.01
C TRP A 89 14.55 0.76 -5.36
N VAL A 90 15.78 1.13 -5.01
CA VAL A 90 16.96 0.31 -5.26
C VAL A 90 17.23 -0.60 -4.08
N GLY A 91 17.06 -1.91 -4.27
CA GLY A 91 17.21 -2.91 -3.22
C GLY A 91 17.12 -4.32 -3.78
N ILE A 92 16.71 -5.28 -2.96
CA ILE A 92 16.70 -6.70 -3.34
C ILE A 92 15.39 -7.15 -4.02
N GLY A 93 14.38 -6.28 -4.15
CA GLY A 93 13.08 -6.67 -4.71
C GLY A 93 12.33 -7.68 -3.83
N ALA A 94 12.25 -7.43 -2.52
CA ALA A 94 11.47 -8.22 -1.56
C ALA A 94 10.94 -7.35 -0.42
N ASP A 95 9.79 -7.72 0.13
CA ASP A 95 9.30 -7.18 1.40
C ASP A 95 9.92 -7.89 2.59
N LEU A 96 10.00 -7.16 3.71
CA LEU A 96 10.47 -7.66 4.99
C LEU A 96 9.30 -7.77 5.95
N VAL A 97 9.04 -8.98 6.45
CA VAL A 97 8.07 -9.23 7.51
C VAL A 97 8.82 -9.41 8.82
N PHE A 98 8.75 -8.40 9.68
CA PHE A 98 9.35 -8.44 11.01
C PHE A 98 8.45 -9.21 11.97
N GLN A 99 8.93 -10.32 12.48
CA GLN A 99 8.25 -11.18 13.45
C GLN A 99 9.08 -11.27 14.74
N GLN A 100 8.49 -11.84 15.80
CA GLN A 100 9.17 -11.99 17.09
C GLN A 100 10.45 -12.83 16.99
N ASP A 101 10.48 -13.76 16.05
CA ASP A 101 11.52 -14.78 15.89
C ASP A 101 12.46 -14.50 14.70
N GLY A 102 12.32 -13.36 14.03
CA GLY A 102 13.25 -12.92 12.99
C GLY A 102 12.59 -12.08 11.89
N VAL A 103 13.27 -11.98 10.75
CA VAL A 103 12.79 -11.26 9.57
C VAL A 103 12.57 -12.25 8.44
N MET A 104 11.36 -12.33 7.91
CA MET A 104 11.06 -13.16 6.74
C MET A 104 11.09 -12.31 5.46
N LEU A 105 11.47 -12.94 4.35
CA LEU A 105 11.44 -12.34 3.03
C LEU A 105 10.20 -12.77 2.25
N LEU A 106 9.52 -11.81 1.63
CA LEU A 106 8.51 -12.03 0.59
C LEU A 106 9.07 -11.48 -0.73
N PRO A 107 9.70 -12.31 -1.57
CA PRO A 107 10.32 -11.83 -2.81
C PRO A 107 9.25 -11.48 -3.85
N TYR A 108 9.48 -10.39 -4.58
CA TYR A 108 8.62 -10.03 -5.71
C TYR A 108 9.03 -10.81 -6.96
N GLN A 109 8.05 -11.30 -7.71
CA GLN A 109 8.29 -12.00 -8.97
C GLN A 109 9.05 -11.10 -9.95
N GLY A 110 10.13 -11.63 -10.53
CA GLY A 110 11.02 -10.89 -11.43
C GLY A 110 12.01 -9.94 -10.76
N GLY A 111 11.98 -9.78 -9.43
CA GLY A 111 12.96 -8.99 -8.69
C GLY A 111 14.21 -9.79 -8.30
N GLY A 112 15.30 -9.08 -7.99
CA GLY A 112 16.62 -9.66 -7.69
C GLY A 112 16.62 -10.81 -6.68
N ALA A 113 15.83 -10.74 -5.60
CA ALA A 113 15.68 -11.82 -4.63
C ALA A 113 15.05 -13.08 -5.25
N ALA A 114 13.93 -12.93 -5.98
CA ALA A 114 13.29 -14.06 -6.65
C ALA A 114 14.21 -14.68 -7.71
N LEU A 115 14.89 -13.84 -8.51
CA LEU A 115 15.85 -14.28 -9.54
C LEU A 115 17.05 -15.03 -8.93
N ALA A 116 17.45 -14.68 -7.70
CA ALA A 116 18.48 -15.39 -6.95
C ALA A 116 17.99 -16.66 -6.24
N GLY A 117 16.71 -17.02 -6.39
CA GLY A 117 16.12 -18.24 -5.82
C GLY A 117 15.60 -18.09 -4.40
N VAL A 118 15.41 -16.86 -3.91
CA VAL A 118 14.66 -16.64 -2.66
C VAL A 118 13.21 -17.05 -2.90
N VAL A 119 12.67 -17.85 -1.98
CA VAL A 119 11.25 -18.20 -1.95
C VAL A 119 10.57 -17.58 -0.75
N GLU A 120 9.25 -17.42 -0.83
CA GLU A 120 8.44 -16.86 0.24
C GLU A 120 8.64 -17.63 1.57
N GLY A 121 8.79 -16.90 2.67
CA GLY A 121 8.91 -17.47 4.01
C GLY A 121 10.34 -17.87 4.41
N MET A 122 11.35 -17.66 3.55
CA MET A 122 12.74 -17.75 3.97
C MET A 122 13.08 -16.67 5.02
N ARG A 123 13.74 -17.07 6.10
CA ARG A 123 14.14 -16.17 7.20
C ARG A 123 15.55 -15.64 6.98
N LEU A 124 15.72 -14.33 7.07
CA LEU A 124 17.00 -13.66 6.97
C LEU A 124 17.81 -13.84 8.26
N LEU A 125 19.02 -14.38 8.13
CA LEU A 125 19.96 -14.58 9.24
C LEU A 125 21.14 -13.60 9.18
N GLU A 126 21.68 -13.36 7.98
CA GLU A 126 22.84 -12.47 7.78
C GLU A 126 22.73 -11.67 6.48
N VAL A 127 23.31 -10.47 6.48
CA VAL A 127 23.56 -9.64 5.29
C VAL A 127 25.07 -9.41 5.19
N ASP A 128 25.67 -9.84 4.08
CA ASP A 128 27.13 -9.78 3.84
C ASP A 128 27.97 -10.34 5.01
N GLY A 129 27.47 -11.41 5.63
CA GLY A 129 28.11 -12.09 6.78
C GLY A 129 27.88 -11.42 8.13
N LEU A 130 27.12 -10.32 8.19
CA LEU A 130 26.72 -9.67 9.43
C LEU A 130 25.37 -10.21 9.88
N SER A 131 25.30 -10.73 11.12
CA SER A 131 24.04 -11.18 11.71
C SER A 131 23.01 -10.06 11.78
N VAL A 132 21.76 -10.38 11.43
CA VAL A 132 20.64 -9.43 11.53
C VAL A 132 19.94 -9.44 12.89
N THR A 133 20.36 -10.31 13.82
CA THR A 133 19.77 -10.42 15.15
C THR A 133 19.97 -9.12 15.93
N GLY A 134 18.86 -8.52 16.39
CA GLY A 134 18.89 -7.25 17.14
C GLY A 134 19.18 -6.00 16.30
N VAL A 135 19.32 -6.13 14.98
CA VAL A 135 19.47 -4.98 14.08
C VAL A 135 18.12 -4.26 13.97
N ALA A 136 18.14 -2.93 14.13
CA ALA A 136 16.94 -2.12 14.01
C ALA A 136 16.39 -2.17 12.57
N PRO A 137 15.06 -2.16 12.35
CA PRO A 137 14.46 -2.25 11.01
C PRO A 137 15.01 -1.23 10.00
N ALA A 138 15.19 0.02 10.43
CA ALA A 138 15.74 1.08 9.57
C ALA A 138 17.17 0.79 9.12
N GLU A 139 17.99 0.21 10.00
CA GLU A 139 19.37 -0.16 9.70
C GLU A 139 19.42 -1.38 8.78
N LEU A 140 18.56 -2.37 9.00
CA LEU A 140 18.45 -3.53 8.11
C LEU A 140 18.07 -3.11 6.68
N LEU A 141 17.09 -2.21 6.54
CA LEU A 141 16.74 -1.64 5.24
C LEU A 141 17.94 -0.96 4.57
N ARG A 142 18.78 -0.25 5.35
CA ARG A 142 19.99 0.39 4.83
C ARG A 142 21.04 -0.63 4.34
N LEU A 143 21.17 -1.78 5.01
CA LEU A 143 22.08 -2.85 4.60
C LEU A 143 21.61 -3.55 3.31
N LEU A 144 20.30 -3.74 3.16
CA LEU A 144 19.73 -4.41 1.99
C LEU A 144 19.67 -3.50 0.76
N ARG A 145 19.53 -2.19 0.96
CA ARG A 145 19.67 -1.17 -0.08
C ARG A 145 21.15 -0.91 -0.40
N GLY A 146 21.39 -0.22 -1.50
CA GLY A 146 22.74 0.11 -1.96
C GLY A 146 22.73 0.65 -3.37
N THR A 147 23.92 0.79 -3.95
CA THR A 147 24.08 1.26 -5.33
C THR A 147 23.43 0.28 -6.31
N GLU A 148 22.69 0.80 -7.29
CA GLU A 148 22.11 0.00 -8.37
C GLU A 148 23.21 -0.77 -9.12
N GLY A 149 22.96 -2.06 -9.39
CA GLY A 149 23.91 -2.98 -9.99
C GLY A 149 24.94 -3.58 -9.00
N SER A 150 25.01 -3.11 -7.76
CA SER A 150 25.85 -3.75 -6.73
C SER A 150 25.24 -5.07 -6.27
N THR A 151 26.05 -5.96 -5.69
CA THR A 151 25.57 -7.24 -5.14
C THR A 151 25.47 -7.20 -3.63
N VAL A 152 24.57 -8.03 -3.09
CA VAL A 152 24.46 -8.34 -1.67
C VAL A 152 24.33 -9.85 -1.49
N THR A 153 24.96 -10.38 -0.45
CA THR A 153 24.89 -11.80 -0.12
C THR A 153 24.08 -12.00 1.16
N LEU A 154 23.00 -12.77 1.06
CA LEU A 154 22.14 -13.09 2.20
C LEU A 154 22.39 -14.52 2.65
N THR A 155 22.46 -14.72 3.97
CA THR A 155 22.32 -16.05 4.58
C THR A 155 20.87 -16.21 5.01
N LEU A 156 20.15 -17.16 4.41
CA LEU A 156 18.72 -17.37 4.60
C LEU A 156 18.44 -18.78 5.14
N LEU A 157 17.44 -18.91 6.01
CA LEU A 157 16.94 -20.19 6.49
C LEU A 157 15.61 -20.51 5.79
N PRO A 158 15.54 -21.57 4.97
CA PRO A 158 14.28 -22.02 4.37
C PRO A 158 13.24 -22.44 5.42
N PRO A 159 11.94 -22.35 5.09
CA PRO A 159 10.90 -22.89 5.97
C PRO A 159 11.01 -24.42 6.08
N GLY A 160 10.74 -24.97 7.26
CA GLY A 160 10.69 -26.42 7.51
C GLY A 160 11.57 -26.89 8.67
N LEU A 161 11.14 -27.96 9.34
CA LEU A 161 11.91 -28.62 10.39
C LEU A 161 13.17 -29.24 9.76
N ASN A 162 14.36 -28.84 10.23
CA ASN A 162 15.68 -29.28 9.74
C ASN A 162 16.20 -28.62 8.44
N ALA A 163 15.65 -27.49 8.03
CA ALA A 163 16.26 -26.71 6.95
C ALA A 163 17.66 -26.21 7.35
N ALA A 164 18.62 -26.31 6.44
CA ALA A 164 19.96 -25.74 6.61
C ALA A 164 20.00 -24.33 6.01
N PRO A 165 20.75 -23.38 6.61
CA PRO A 165 20.96 -22.08 6.00
C PRO A 165 21.59 -22.18 4.60
N VAL A 166 21.08 -21.37 3.68
CA VAL A 166 21.59 -21.21 2.32
C VAL A 166 22.14 -19.80 2.13
N ARG A 167 23.18 -19.68 1.31
CA ARG A 167 23.77 -18.38 0.96
C ARG A 167 23.42 -18.04 -0.47
N LEU A 168 22.73 -16.92 -0.66
CA LEU A 168 22.29 -16.44 -1.98
C LEU A 168 22.83 -15.04 -2.22
N THR A 169 23.45 -14.84 -3.39
CA THR A 169 23.92 -13.52 -3.84
C THR A 169 22.96 -12.98 -4.88
N MET A 170 22.54 -11.73 -4.71
CA MET A 170 21.59 -11.07 -5.61
C MET A 170 22.06 -9.66 -5.95
N VAL A 171 21.57 -9.17 -7.08
CA VAL A 171 21.83 -7.81 -7.56
C VAL A 171 20.83 -6.85 -6.94
N ARG A 172 21.31 -5.71 -6.45
CA ARG A 172 20.48 -4.59 -6.04
C ARG A 172 20.05 -3.83 -7.29
N GLU A 173 18.76 -3.75 -7.53
CA GLU A 173 18.23 -3.09 -8.72
C GLU A 173 17.05 -2.20 -8.36
N ARG A 174 16.75 -1.25 -9.24
CA ARG A 174 15.48 -0.53 -9.16
C ARG A 174 14.36 -1.50 -9.49
N PHE A 175 13.54 -1.82 -8.50
CA PHE A 175 12.41 -2.71 -8.69
C PHE A 175 11.12 -2.07 -8.17
N ARG A 176 10.10 -2.03 -9.03
CA ARG A 176 8.73 -1.66 -8.65
C ARG A 176 7.87 -2.91 -8.80
N PRO A 177 7.23 -3.40 -7.71
CA PRO A 177 6.29 -4.50 -7.80
C PRO A 177 5.19 -4.23 -8.82
N LEU A 178 4.68 -5.31 -9.43
CA LEU A 178 3.52 -5.19 -10.28
C LEU A 178 2.29 -4.81 -9.44
N ASP A 179 1.48 -3.90 -9.96
CA ASP A 179 0.23 -3.49 -9.33
C ASP A 179 -0.78 -4.66 -9.29
N VAL A 180 -0.70 -5.56 -10.28
CA VAL A 180 -1.46 -6.82 -10.37
C VAL A 180 -0.53 -7.98 -10.73
N GLU A 181 -0.63 -9.10 -10.02
CA GLU A 181 0.15 -10.31 -10.32
C GLU A 181 -0.70 -11.59 -10.24
N LEU A 182 -0.32 -12.60 -11.04
CA LEU A 182 -0.84 -13.95 -10.90
C LEU A 182 0.03 -14.71 -9.90
N VAL A 183 -0.59 -15.28 -8.87
CA VAL A 183 0.12 -16.06 -7.85
C VAL A 183 0.00 -17.55 -8.19
N ASP A 184 1.13 -18.22 -8.34
CA ASP A 184 1.18 -19.66 -8.55
C ASP A 184 0.91 -20.41 -7.24
N ALA A 185 -0.26 -21.02 -7.13
CA ALA A 185 -0.72 -21.67 -5.91
C ALA A 185 -1.40 -23.02 -6.19
N SER A 186 -0.63 -23.98 -6.75
CA SER A 186 -1.03 -25.40 -6.85
C SER A 186 -2.39 -25.61 -7.54
N GLY A 187 -2.62 -24.91 -8.65
CA GLY A 187 -3.86 -25.01 -9.44
C GLY A 187 -4.99 -24.08 -8.97
N GLN A 188 -4.79 -23.28 -7.93
CA GLN A 188 -5.70 -22.19 -7.58
C GLN A 188 -5.47 -20.98 -8.49
N ARG A 189 -6.54 -20.24 -8.78
CA ARG A 189 -6.51 -19.02 -9.59
C ARG A 189 -6.45 -17.84 -8.65
N ILE A 190 -5.26 -17.37 -8.33
CA ILE A 190 -5.09 -16.26 -7.40
C ILE A 190 -4.54 -15.07 -8.18
N VAL A 191 -5.33 -14.00 -8.28
CA VAL A 191 -4.89 -12.72 -8.82
C VAL A 191 -4.74 -11.77 -7.64
N ARG A 192 -3.53 -11.31 -7.39
CA ARG A 192 -3.23 -10.36 -6.32
C ARG A 192 -3.20 -8.95 -6.87
N VAL A 193 -3.82 -8.01 -6.15
CA VAL A 193 -3.74 -6.57 -6.41
C VAL A 193 -3.01 -5.93 -5.23
N ARG A 194 -1.91 -5.22 -5.51
CA ARG A 194 -1.06 -4.59 -4.49
C ARG A 194 -1.30 -3.09 -4.33
N ASP A 195 -1.68 -2.41 -5.41
CA ASP A 195 -1.87 -0.95 -5.41
C ASP A 195 -2.95 -0.55 -6.42
N PHE A 196 -3.67 0.51 -6.11
CA PHE A 196 -4.67 1.11 -7.00
C PHE A 196 -4.06 2.35 -7.65
N VAL A 197 -3.47 2.19 -8.83
CA VAL A 197 -2.78 3.27 -9.52
C VAL A 197 -3.65 3.74 -10.68
N GLY A 198 -4.08 5.00 -10.60
CA GLY A 198 -5.00 5.62 -11.56
C GLY A 198 -4.58 5.40 -13.01
N GLY A 199 -5.43 4.70 -13.76
CA GLY A 199 -5.26 4.37 -15.18
C GLY A 199 -4.36 3.17 -15.47
N LEU A 200 -3.78 2.50 -14.48
CA LEU A 200 -2.83 1.39 -14.67
C LEU A 200 -3.33 0.05 -14.13
N THR A 201 -3.87 0.03 -12.91
CA THR A 201 -4.20 -1.24 -12.21
C THR A 201 -5.37 -1.97 -12.87
N ARG A 202 -6.42 -1.25 -13.29
CA ARG A 202 -7.62 -1.81 -13.92
C ARG A 202 -7.31 -2.45 -15.28
N PRO A 203 -6.60 -1.79 -16.22
CA PRO A 203 -6.16 -2.45 -17.45
C PRO A 203 -5.29 -3.69 -17.18
N ALA A 204 -4.39 -3.64 -16.19
CA ALA A 204 -3.58 -4.78 -15.80
C ALA A 204 -4.44 -5.94 -15.28
N LEU A 205 -5.41 -5.66 -14.40
CA LEU A 205 -6.37 -6.64 -13.90
C LEU A 205 -7.14 -7.29 -15.05
N LEU A 206 -7.70 -6.49 -15.97
CA LEU A 206 -8.43 -7.02 -17.12
C LEU A 206 -7.57 -7.96 -17.96
N ALA A 207 -6.33 -7.57 -18.29
CA ALA A 207 -5.42 -8.42 -19.03
C ALA A 207 -5.08 -9.74 -18.30
N THR A 208 -4.87 -9.67 -16.98
CA THR A 208 -4.64 -10.87 -16.16
C THR A 208 -5.87 -11.77 -16.12
N LEU A 209 -7.07 -11.20 -15.98
CA LEU A 209 -8.32 -11.96 -15.99
C LEU A 209 -8.55 -12.63 -17.35
N ASP A 210 -8.34 -11.91 -18.46
CA ASP A 210 -8.46 -12.47 -19.81
C ASP A 210 -7.53 -13.68 -19.99
N PHE A 211 -6.29 -13.58 -19.51
CA PHE A 211 -5.33 -14.69 -19.53
C PHE A 211 -5.80 -15.89 -18.70
N VAL A 212 -6.21 -15.66 -17.46
CA VAL A 212 -6.66 -16.73 -16.52
C VAL A 212 -7.92 -17.42 -17.03
N LEU A 213 -8.89 -16.65 -17.54
CA LEU A 213 -10.17 -17.16 -18.02
C LEU A 213 -10.04 -17.90 -19.35
N ALA A 214 -9.14 -17.47 -20.23
CA ALA A 214 -8.84 -18.18 -21.48
C ALA A 214 -8.20 -19.55 -21.21
N ALA A 215 -7.34 -19.65 -20.19
CA ALA A 215 -6.70 -20.90 -19.80
C ALA A 215 -7.68 -21.91 -19.16
N SER A 216 -8.76 -21.43 -18.53
CA SER A 216 -9.78 -22.30 -17.95
C SER A 216 -11.14 -21.58 -17.80
N PRO A 217 -12.10 -21.83 -18.71
CA PRO A 217 -13.35 -21.09 -18.73
C PRO A 217 -14.25 -21.35 -17.51
N PRO A 218 -15.12 -20.40 -17.13
CA PRO A 218 -16.07 -20.51 -16.01
C PRO A 218 -17.03 -21.69 -16.09
N SER A 219 -17.34 -22.14 -17.30
CA SER A 219 -18.33 -23.20 -17.56
C SER A 219 -17.79 -24.62 -17.38
N ALA A 220 -16.51 -24.79 -17.01
CA ALA A 220 -15.99 -26.10 -16.69
C ALA A 220 -16.60 -26.60 -15.37
N GLU A 221 -17.28 -27.76 -15.40
CA GLU A 221 -17.79 -28.39 -14.17
C GLU A 221 -16.65 -28.54 -13.14
N GLY A 222 -16.87 -28.02 -11.92
CA GLY A 222 -15.86 -28.04 -10.85
C GLY A 222 -14.78 -26.97 -10.94
N ALA A 223 -14.94 -25.92 -11.76
CA ALA A 223 -14.01 -24.80 -11.81
C ALA A 223 -13.83 -24.16 -10.41
N ALA A 224 -12.61 -24.19 -9.89
CA ALA A 224 -12.25 -23.51 -8.65
C ALA A 224 -12.52 -22.00 -8.78
N PRO A 225 -12.98 -21.34 -7.70
CA PRO A 225 -13.23 -19.90 -7.74
C PRO A 225 -11.94 -19.12 -8.01
N LEU A 226 -12.09 -17.96 -8.64
CA LEU A 226 -11.04 -16.96 -8.74
C LEU A 226 -10.88 -16.32 -7.36
N ILE A 227 -9.66 -16.29 -6.84
CA ILE A 227 -9.33 -15.58 -5.62
C ILE A 227 -8.73 -14.24 -6.01
N LEU A 228 -9.40 -13.15 -5.65
CA LEU A 228 -8.84 -11.81 -5.74
C LEU A 228 -8.20 -11.47 -4.39
N ASP A 229 -6.87 -11.49 -4.33
CA ASP A 229 -6.08 -11.28 -3.11
C ASP A 229 -5.71 -9.80 -2.95
N LEU A 230 -6.21 -9.19 -1.89
CA LEU A 230 -6.02 -7.78 -1.51
C LEU A 230 -5.29 -7.62 -0.16
N ARG A 231 -4.79 -8.70 0.45
CA ARG A 231 -4.15 -8.64 1.78
C ARG A 231 -2.94 -7.70 1.84
N ASP A 232 -2.21 -7.62 0.73
CA ASP A 232 -1.04 -6.75 0.58
C ASP A 232 -1.40 -5.39 -0.05
N SER A 233 -2.69 -5.09 -0.22
CA SER A 233 -3.14 -3.85 -0.83
C SER A 233 -3.13 -2.71 0.18
N GLY A 234 -2.24 -1.74 -0.02
CA GLY A 234 -2.15 -0.53 0.81
C GLY A 234 -3.23 0.53 0.52
N GLY A 235 -4.11 0.28 -0.45
CA GLY A 235 -5.01 1.29 -1.00
C GLY A 235 -4.43 1.93 -2.27
N GLY A 236 -4.79 3.19 -2.53
CA GLY A 236 -4.37 3.93 -3.71
C GLY A 236 -5.44 4.90 -4.18
N ASP A 237 -5.52 5.11 -5.49
CA ASP A 237 -6.52 5.94 -6.15
C ASP A 237 -7.94 5.37 -5.95
N LEU A 238 -8.81 6.18 -5.36
CA LEU A 238 -10.20 5.80 -5.08
C LEU A 238 -10.95 5.46 -6.36
N TYR A 239 -10.78 6.26 -7.42
CA TYR A 239 -11.54 6.08 -8.66
C TYR A 239 -11.11 4.81 -9.38
N GLU A 240 -9.82 4.49 -9.35
CA GLU A 240 -9.30 3.21 -9.83
C GLU A 240 -9.95 2.03 -9.10
N ALA A 241 -10.04 2.09 -7.76
CA ALA A 241 -10.69 1.04 -6.96
C ALA A 241 -12.18 0.89 -7.28
N LEU A 242 -12.91 2.02 -7.44
CA LEU A 242 -14.32 2.01 -7.85
C LEU A 242 -14.49 1.41 -9.25
N ASP A 243 -13.64 1.79 -10.21
CA ASP A 243 -13.68 1.31 -11.58
C ASP A 243 -13.30 -0.18 -11.70
N MET A 244 -12.44 -0.67 -10.81
CA MET A 244 -12.14 -2.11 -10.68
C MET A 244 -13.34 -2.86 -10.09
N ALA A 245 -13.95 -2.37 -9.01
CA ALA A 245 -15.15 -2.99 -8.43
C ALA A 245 -16.32 -3.06 -9.43
N ALA A 246 -16.45 -2.04 -10.29
CA ALA A 246 -17.42 -1.98 -11.38
C ALA A 246 -17.30 -3.11 -12.43
N LEU A 247 -16.16 -3.80 -12.50
CA LEU A 247 -15.97 -4.97 -13.37
C LEU A 247 -16.81 -6.16 -12.92
N PHE A 248 -17.09 -6.27 -11.62
CA PHE A 248 -17.72 -7.45 -11.02
C PHE A 248 -19.16 -7.17 -10.59
N LEU A 249 -19.50 -5.93 -10.26
CA LEU A 249 -20.81 -5.57 -9.72
C LEU A 249 -21.82 -5.23 -10.83
N PRO A 250 -23.11 -5.59 -10.65
CA PRO A 250 -24.13 -5.35 -11.65
C PRO A 250 -24.35 -3.85 -11.86
N ALA A 251 -24.80 -3.46 -13.05
CA ALA A 251 -25.08 -2.06 -13.38
C ALA A 251 -26.05 -1.43 -12.36
N GLY A 252 -25.74 -0.22 -11.90
CA GLY A 252 -26.50 0.51 -10.88
C GLY A 252 -26.18 0.12 -9.43
N ALA A 253 -25.40 -0.94 -9.19
CA ALA A 253 -24.94 -1.28 -7.84
C ALA A 253 -24.14 -0.12 -7.23
N VAL A 254 -24.35 0.14 -5.93
CA VAL A 254 -23.56 1.13 -5.19
C VAL A 254 -22.14 0.58 -5.01
N LEU A 255 -21.16 1.32 -5.49
CA LEU A 255 -19.73 0.99 -5.36
C LEU A 255 -19.13 1.61 -4.09
N GLY A 256 -19.61 2.80 -3.72
CA GLY A 256 -19.12 3.54 -2.56
C GLY A 256 -19.71 4.93 -2.52
N SER A 257 -19.31 5.71 -1.52
CA SER A 257 -19.72 7.11 -1.39
C SER A 257 -18.59 7.96 -0.80
N MET A 258 -18.53 9.21 -1.21
CA MET A 258 -17.62 10.21 -0.65
C MET A 258 -18.46 11.31 0.00
N GLN A 259 -18.11 11.72 1.21
CA GLN A 259 -18.75 12.83 1.91
C GLN A 259 -17.77 14.00 2.03
N GLY A 260 -18.22 15.18 1.65
CA GLY A 260 -17.48 16.43 1.82
C GLY A 260 -17.74 17.09 3.19
N PRO A 261 -16.91 18.08 3.58
CA PRO A 261 -17.09 18.86 4.82
C PRO A 261 -18.44 19.58 4.93
N ASP A 262 -19.06 19.92 3.80
CA ASP A 262 -20.40 20.52 3.74
C ASP A 262 -21.54 19.52 3.97
N GLY A 263 -21.20 18.27 4.30
CA GLY A 263 -22.14 17.18 4.53
C GLY A 263 -22.71 16.55 3.26
N ARG A 264 -22.42 17.09 2.05
CA ARG A 264 -22.88 16.52 0.79
C ARG A 264 -22.18 15.19 0.55
N SER A 265 -22.96 14.20 0.12
CA SER A 265 -22.44 12.89 -0.25
C SER A 265 -22.62 12.63 -1.74
N THR A 266 -21.54 12.19 -2.39
CA THR A 266 -21.55 11.66 -3.75
C THR A 266 -21.56 10.15 -3.64
N VAL A 267 -22.58 9.50 -4.20
CA VAL A 267 -22.66 8.04 -4.29
C VAL A 267 -22.21 7.61 -5.69
N PHE A 268 -21.30 6.65 -5.73
CA PHE A 268 -20.77 6.08 -6.96
C PHE A 268 -21.50 4.79 -7.30
N HIS A 269 -21.91 4.65 -8.55
CA HIS A 269 -22.65 3.50 -9.04
C HIS A 269 -21.92 2.80 -10.18
N ALA A 270 -22.06 1.48 -10.25
CA ALA A 270 -21.50 0.67 -11.31
C ALA A 270 -22.11 1.06 -12.68
N PRO A 271 -21.30 1.41 -13.68
CA PRO A 271 -21.81 1.70 -15.02
C PRO A 271 -22.36 0.45 -15.70
N PRO A 272 -23.23 0.61 -16.73
CA PRO A 272 -23.57 -0.45 -17.67
C PRO A 272 -22.33 -1.03 -18.36
N GLY A 273 -22.43 -2.26 -18.86
CA GLY A 273 -21.37 -2.92 -19.63
C GLY A 273 -21.16 -4.37 -19.23
N GLY A 274 -20.25 -5.04 -19.94
CA GLY A 274 -19.85 -6.42 -19.64
C GLY A 274 -19.30 -6.54 -18.22
N LYS A 275 -19.69 -7.61 -17.53
CA LYS A 275 -19.21 -7.94 -16.19
C LYS A 275 -18.40 -9.22 -16.24
N VAL A 276 -17.43 -9.34 -15.34
CA VAL A 276 -16.70 -10.58 -15.13
C VAL A 276 -17.62 -11.52 -14.36
N ASP A 277 -18.19 -12.49 -15.07
CA ASP A 277 -19.09 -13.50 -14.51
C ASP A 277 -18.32 -14.79 -14.24
N PHE A 278 -17.74 -14.87 -13.04
CA PHE A 278 -16.95 -16.00 -12.57
C PHE A 278 -17.12 -16.16 -11.05
N PRO A 279 -17.25 -17.39 -10.51
CA PRO A 279 -17.27 -17.60 -9.06
C PRO A 279 -16.01 -17.00 -8.41
N MET A 280 -16.15 -15.96 -7.60
CA MET A 280 -15.02 -15.22 -7.04
C MET A 280 -15.05 -15.20 -5.51
N VAL A 281 -13.87 -15.31 -4.91
CA VAL A 281 -13.62 -15.05 -3.50
C VAL A 281 -12.73 -13.83 -3.38
N LEU A 282 -13.15 -12.87 -2.57
CA LEU A 282 -12.31 -11.75 -2.19
C LEU A 282 -11.53 -12.12 -0.93
N TRP A 283 -10.21 -12.02 -0.97
CA TRP A 283 -9.34 -12.25 0.18
C TRP A 283 -8.73 -10.92 0.62
N VAL A 284 -9.10 -10.47 1.82
CA VAL A 284 -8.62 -9.22 2.45
C VAL A 284 -7.92 -9.52 3.76
#